data_AF-A0A9C9JPW9-F1
#
_entry.id   AF-A0A9C9JPW9-F1
#
_cell.length_a   1.000
_cell.length_b   1.000
_cell.length_c   1.000
_cell.angle_alpha   90.00
_cell.angle_beta   90.00
_cell.angle_gamma   90.00
#
_symmetry.space_group_name_H-M   'P 1'
#
loop_
_entity.id
_entity.type
_entity.pdbx_description
1 polymer ?
#
loop_
_entity_poly.entity_id
_entity_poly.type
_entity_poly.pdbx_seq_one_letter_code
_entity_poly.pdbx_strand_id
1 'polypeptide(L)' 'MSKPQVTDDPMPEAYDFHAIEERWQQVWESSKTFAAPDDDPREKLYVLQMFPYPSGDLHAGHVRNYVIGDAVARYWR' A
#
# COMPACT_ATOMS: atom_id res chain seq x y z
N MET A 1 -2.50 14.49 40.69
CA MET A 1 -2.44 14.37 39.22
C MET A 1 -2.23 12.90 38.88
N SER A 2 -3.28 12.21 38.43
CA SER A 2 -3.20 10.77 38.12
C SER A 2 -2.41 10.59 36.84
N LYS A 3 -1.33 9.79 36.87
CA LYS A 3 -0.57 9.46 35.66
C LYS A 3 -1.45 8.61 34.73
N PRO A 4 -1.36 8.79 33.40
CA PRO A 4 -2.05 7.91 32.48
C PRO A 4 -1.49 6.48 32.62
N GLN A 5 -2.38 5.52 32.82
CA GLN A 5 -2.04 4.10 32.73
C GLN A 5 -1.77 3.78 31.27
N VAL A 6 -0.53 3.40 30.97
CA VAL A 6 -0.19 2.74 29.71
C VAL A 6 -0.77 1.34 29.82
N THR A 7 -1.77 1.02 29.00
CA THR A 7 -2.27 -0.35 28.87
C THR A 7 -1.23 -1.14 28.08
N ASP A 8 -0.55 -2.07 28.75
CA ASP A 8 0.28 -3.10 28.11
C ASP A 8 -0.66 -4.09 27.41
N ASP A 9 -1.25 -3.68 26.29
CA ASP A 9 -1.92 -4.64 25.41
C ASP A 9 -0.87 -5.63 24.92
N PRO A 10 -1.06 -6.95 25.12
CA PRO A 10 -0.09 -7.93 24.69
C PRO A 10 0.04 -7.86 23.17
N MET A 11 1.27 -7.58 22.69
CA MET A 11 1.60 -7.72 21.29
C MET A 11 1.24 -9.15 20.86
N PRO A 12 0.47 -9.35 19.77
CA PRO A 12 0.10 -10.69 19.33
C PRO A 12 1.35 -11.56 19.15
N GLU A 13 1.32 -12.77 19.69
CA GLU A 13 2.46 -13.70 19.72
C GLU A 13 2.97 -14.11 18.32
N ALA A 14 2.17 -13.88 17.28
CA ALA A 14 2.52 -14.14 15.88
C ALA A 14 2.14 -12.97 14.97
N TYR A 15 2.97 -12.73 13.94
CA TYR A 15 2.72 -11.75 12.89
C TYR A 15 1.61 -12.25 11.95
N ASP A 16 0.40 -11.72 12.14
CA ASP A 16 -0.74 -11.96 11.24
C ASP A 16 -0.71 -10.99 10.05
N PHE A 17 -0.03 -11.40 8.99
CA PHE A 17 0.08 -10.58 7.79
C PHE A 17 -1.26 -10.40 7.07
N HIS A 18 -2.18 -11.37 7.13
CA HIS A 18 -3.48 -11.27 6.48
C HIS A 18 -4.32 -10.14 7.09
N ALA A 19 -4.41 -10.10 8.43
CA ALA A 19 -5.15 -9.03 9.12
C ALA A 19 -4.53 -7.65 8.87
N ILE A 20 -3.20 -7.57 8.79
CA ILE A 20 -2.48 -6.31 8.53
C ILE A 20 -2.71 -5.84 7.08
N GLU A 21 -2.58 -6.75 6.10
CA GLU A 21 -2.80 -6.47 4.69
C GLU A 21 -4.23 -5.97 4.43
N GLU A 22 -5.24 -6.68 4.97
CA GLU A 22 -6.64 -6.31 4.82
C GLU A 22 -6.92 -4.93 5.42
N ARG A 23 -6.44 -4.67 6.65
CA ARG A 23 -6.61 -3.38 7.31
C ARG A 23 -6.06 -2.23 6.48
N TRP A 24 -4.84 -2.37 5.97
CA TRP A 24 -4.19 -1.28 5.24
C TRP A 24 -4.77 -1.08 3.85
N GLN A 25 -5.17 -2.15 3.15
CA GLN A 25 -5.88 -2.05 1.87
C GLN A 25 -7.17 -1.23 2.02
N GLN A 26 -7.98 -1.53 3.04
CA GLN A 26 -9.21 -0.79 3.34
C GLN A 26 -8.94 0.69 3.66
N VAL A 27 -7.92 0.97 4.49
CA VAL A 27 -7.53 2.35 4.82
C VAL A 27 -7.08 3.13 3.58
N TRP A 28 -6.28 2.53 2.70
CA TRP A 28 -5.82 3.20 1.48
C TRP A 28 -6.96 3.51 0.51
N GLU A 29 -7.92 2.59 0.39
CA GLU A 29 -9.11 2.78 -0.44
C GLU A 29 -10.01 3.89 0.12
N SER A 30 -10.35 3.83 1.42
CA SER A 30 -11.24 4.81 2.05
C SER A 30 -10.66 6.23 2.06
N SER A 31 -9.34 6.34 2.17
CA SER A 31 -8.61 7.61 2.15
C SER A 31 -8.23 8.08 0.73
N LYS A 32 -8.51 7.27 -0.31
CA LYS A 32 -8.05 7.51 -1.69
C LYS A 32 -6.54 7.80 -1.75
N THR A 33 -5.74 7.06 -0.98
CA THR A 33 -4.30 7.31 -0.80
C THR A 33 -3.56 7.43 -2.15
N PHE A 34 -3.93 6.64 -3.16
CA PHE A 34 -3.24 6.64 -4.45
C PHE A 34 -3.89 7.53 -5.52
N ALA A 35 -4.83 8.40 -5.15
CA ALA A 35 -5.34 9.41 -6.08
C ALA A 35 -4.22 10.39 -6.46
N ALA A 36 -4.15 10.75 -7.75
CA ALA A 36 -3.22 11.72 -8.30
C ALA A 36 -4.01 12.96 -8.76
N PRO A 37 -4.18 13.98 -7.89
CA PRO A 37 -4.97 15.15 -8.22
C PRO A 37 -4.17 16.12 -9.13
N ASP A 38 -4.87 16.80 -10.03
CA ASP A 38 -4.25 17.70 -11.02
C ASP A 38 -3.56 18.91 -10.35
N ASP A 39 -4.13 19.40 -9.25
CA ASP A 39 -3.66 20.54 -8.46
C ASP A 39 -2.53 20.19 -7.47
N ASP A 40 -2.01 18.96 -7.50
CA ASP A 40 -0.87 18.58 -6.69
C ASP A 40 0.37 19.43 -7.03
N PRO A 41 0.95 20.17 -6.07
CA PRO A 41 2.08 21.07 -6.31
C PRO A 41 3.42 20.35 -6.49
N ARG A 42 3.51 19.05 -6.24
CA ARG A 42 4.74 18.26 -6.43
C ARG A 42 5.08 18.11 -7.92
N GLU A 43 6.36 17.82 -8.19
CA GLU A 43 6.81 17.49 -9.55
C GLU A 43 6.06 16.26 -10.07
N LYS A 44 5.53 16.35 -11.30
CA LYS A 44 4.74 15.28 -11.89
C LYS A 44 5.65 14.13 -12.33
N LEU A 45 5.31 12.91 -11.91
CA LEU A 45 5.95 11.68 -12.35
C LEU A 45 4.89 10.70 -12.84
N TYR A 46 5.13 10.08 -13.99
CA TYR A 46 4.28 8.99 -14.49
C TYR A 46 5.08 7.69 -14.55
N VAL A 47 4.83 6.81 -13.58
CA VAL A 47 5.37 5.44 -13.57
C VAL A 47 4.36 4.51 -14.23
N LEU A 48 4.69 4.03 -15.44
CA LEU A 48 3.80 3.16 -16.22
C LEU A 48 4.32 1.73 -16.27
N GLN A 49 3.40 0.76 -16.13
CA GLN A 49 3.69 -0.66 -16.31
C GLN A 49 2.81 -1.23 -17.42
N MET A 50 3.32 -2.26 -18.09
CA MET A 50 2.57 -2.97 -19.12
C MET A 50 1.34 -3.65 -18.49
N PHE A 51 0.14 -3.25 -18.91
CA PHE A 51 -1.09 -3.87 -18.45
C PHE A 51 -1.17 -5.34 -18.88
N PRO A 52 -1.72 -6.23 -18.02
CA PRO A 52 -1.78 -7.64 -18.32
C PRO A 52 -2.90 -7.92 -19.34
N TYR A 53 -2.70 -8.95 -20.17
CA TYR A 53 -3.80 -9.53 -20.92
C TYR A 53 -4.66 -10.41 -20.00
N PRO A 54 -5.99 -10.40 -20.11
CA PRO A 54 -6.89 -11.20 -19.27
C PRO A 54 -6.96 -12.67 -19.76
N SER A 55 -5.80 -13.32 -19.91
CA SER A 55 -5.69 -14.69 -20.43
C SER A 55 -5.60 -15.76 -19.33
N GLY A 56 -5.72 -15.37 -18.07
CA GLY A 56 -5.64 -16.24 -16.90
C GLY A 56 -5.29 -15.46 -15.64
N ASP A 57 -4.80 -16.16 -14.62
CA ASP A 57 -4.39 -15.56 -13.35
C ASP A 57 -2.99 -14.93 -13.42
N LEU A 58 -2.75 -13.97 -12.52
CA LEU A 58 -1.44 -13.34 -12.39
C LEU A 58 -0.42 -14.31 -11.79
N HIS A 59 0.60 -14.69 -12.56
CA HIS A 59 1.77 -15.41 -12.05
C HIS A 59 2.84 -14.49 -11.43
N ALA A 60 3.82 -15.06 -10.73
CA ALA A 60 4.93 -14.33 -10.08
C ALA A 60 5.70 -13.36 -11.01
N GLY A 61 5.77 -13.64 -12.32
CA GLY A 61 6.32 -12.72 -13.31
C GLY A 61 5.58 -11.36 -13.39
N HIS A 62 4.24 -11.35 -13.26
CA HIS A 62 3.46 -10.11 -13.19
C HIS A 62 3.77 -9.36 -11.89
N VAL A 63 3.88 -10.09 -10.77
CA VAL A 63 4.23 -9.52 -9.47
C VAL A 63 5.58 -8.80 -9.56
N ARG A 64 6.61 -9.44 -10.16
CA ARG A 64 7.91 -8.81 -10.38
C ARG A 64 7.81 -7.52 -11.20
N ASN A 65 6.99 -7.51 -12.25
CA ASN A 65 6.81 -6.32 -13.08
C ASN A 65 6.16 -5.17 -12.29
N TYR A 66 5.09 -5.45 -11.54
CA TYR A 66 4.31 -4.41 -10.87
C TYR A 66 4.94 -3.91 -9.58
N VAL A 67 5.56 -4.78 -8.78
CA VAL A 67 6.18 -4.38 -7.50
C VAL A 67 7.33 -3.40 -7.70
N ILE A 68 8.11 -3.53 -8.77
CA ILE A 68 9.19 -2.57 -9.07
C ILE A 68 8.60 -1.19 -9.39
N GLY A 69 7.54 -1.14 -10.20
CA GLY A 69 6.83 0.10 -10.49
C GLY A 69 6.23 0.75 -9.25
N ASP A 70 5.55 -0.05 -8.43
CA ASP A 70 4.93 0.40 -7.18
C ASP A 70 5.97 0.95 -6.19
N ALA A 71 7.12 0.29 -6.05
CA ALA A 71 8.22 0.77 -5.19
C ALA A 71 8.73 2.14 -5.64
N VAL A 72 8.94 2.34 -6.94
CA VAL A 72 9.34 3.65 -7.50
C VAL A 72 8.24 4.69 -7.28
N ALA A 73 6.98 4.36 -7.59
CA ALA A 73 5.85 5.28 -7.42
C ALA A 73 5.68 5.73 -5.96
N ARG A 74 5.87 4.83 -5.00
CA ARG A 74 5.81 5.14 -3.56
C ARG A 74 6.98 5.97 -3.08
N TYR A 75 8.19 5.72 -3.59
CA TYR A 75 9.37 6.50 -3.23
C TYR A 75 9.25 7.97 -3.67
N TRP A 76 8.65 8.21 -4.83
CA TRP A 76 8.49 9.54 -5.41
C TRP A 76 7.24 10.31 -4.94
N ARG A 77 6.35 9.67 -4.19
CA ARG A 77 5.14 10.29 -3.65
C ARG A 77 5.44 11.02 -2.35
#